data_AF-G2GY76-F1
#
_entry.id   AF-G2GY76-F1
#
_cell.length_a   1.000
_cell.length_b   1.000
_cell.length_c   1.000
_cell.angle_alpha   90.00
_cell.angle_beta   90.00
_cell.angle_gamma   90.00
#
_symmetry.space_group_name_H-M   'P 1'
#
loop_
_entity.id
_entity.type
_entity.pdbx_description
1 polymer ?
#
loop_
_entity_poly.entity_id
_entity_poly.type
_entity_poly.pdbx_seq_one_letter_code
_entity_poly.pdbx_strand_id
1 'polypeptide(L)'
;MLLLKGSRIESTADISKLLLDNNRQNDTLWSQITTVIQNESLPIADRQDANQTLTTDWIKWNRADEDVPFAGRYQISVQQQGNQLALVVKSLGLQQQEKMVTSNIEIQHYNRAMLNKLIEGLDKIHSNSNNAQNTDKIGRLEVQAARDDSALPRLIVRAPYAIVWQRLPPALAKIGMTVTKRDRQQGNIAVTYHPINSHDWDALGAQDPKLK
;
A
#
# COMPACT_ATOMS: atom_id res chain seq x y z
N MET A 1 -8.89 9.27 0.94
CA MET A 1 -7.82 9.74 0.03
C MET A 1 -6.76 10.40 0.88
N LEU A 2 -5.61 9.74 1.08
CA LEU A 2 -4.45 10.39 1.69
C LEU A 2 -3.75 11.14 0.55
N LEU A 3 -3.55 12.45 0.72
CA LEU A 3 -2.62 13.19 -0.12
C LEU A 3 -1.21 12.91 0.40
N LEU A 4 -0.29 12.53 -0.49
CA LEU A 4 1.14 12.57 -0.19
C LEU A 4 1.46 14.00 0.28
N LYS A 5 2.18 14.16 1.41
CA LYS A 5 2.47 15.48 1.98
C LYS A 5 3.18 16.35 0.93
N GLY A 6 2.64 17.54 0.65
CA GLY A 6 3.19 18.48 -0.34
C GLY A 6 2.80 18.21 -1.80
N SER A 7 1.95 17.20 -2.07
CA SER A 7 1.49 16.89 -3.42
C SER A 7 0.27 17.72 -3.84
N ARG A 8 0.17 18.05 -5.13
CA ARG A 8 -0.99 18.73 -5.73
C ARG A 8 -1.49 17.98 -6.95
N ILE A 9 -2.81 17.86 -7.09
CA ILE A 9 -3.43 17.28 -8.28
C ILE A 9 -3.93 18.41 -9.20
N GLU A 10 -3.63 18.31 -10.49
CA GLU A 10 -4.15 19.17 -11.54
C GLU A 10 -4.77 18.31 -12.64
N SER A 11 -5.99 18.61 -13.08
CA SER A 11 -6.66 17.85 -14.13
C SER A 11 -7.29 18.76 -15.18
N THR A 12 -7.06 18.44 -16.45
CA THR A 12 -7.87 18.88 -17.60
C THR A 12 -8.81 17.73 -17.99
N ALA A 13 -9.52 17.84 -19.12
CA ALA A 13 -10.40 16.78 -19.61
C ALA A 13 -9.65 15.46 -19.86
N ASP A 14 -8.50 15.52 -20.55
CA ASP A 14 -7.75 14.36 -21.03
C ASP A 14 -6.43 14.13 -20.30
N ILE A 15 -6.01 15.03 -19.40
CA ILE A 15 -4.76 14.92 -18.63
C ILE A 15 -5.05 15.07 -17.14
N SER A 16 -4.50 14.17 -16.32
CA SER A 16 -4.46 14.29 -14.86
C SER A 16 -3.02 14.19 -14.39
N LYS A 17 -2.60 15.14 -13.55
CA LYS A 17 -1.23 15.27 -13.06
C LYS A 17 -1.19 15.25 -11.54
N LEU A 18 -0.18 14.60 -10.99
CA LEU A 18 0.24 14.74 -9.61
C LEU A 18 1.60 15.44 -9.60
N LEU A 19 1.63 16.65 -9.03
CA LEU A 19 2.84 17.43 -8.81
C LEU A 19 3.45 17.05 -7.45
N LEU A 20 4.76 16.82 -7.47
CA LEU A 20 5.58 16.41 -6.34
C LEU A 20 6.84 17.28 -6.30
N ASP A 21 7.39 17.51 -5.11
CA ASP A 21 8.68 18.18 -5.00
C ASP A 21 9.79 17.33 -5.61
N ASN A 22 10.71 17.94 -6.35
CA ASN A 22 11.87 17.24 -6.87
C ASN A 22 12.92 17.05 -5.76
N ASN A 23 12.79 15.96 -5.01
CA ASN A 23 13.69 15.61 -3.90
C ASN A 23 14.17 14.15 -4.03
N ARG A 24 15.20 13.79 -3.25
CA ARG A 24 15.80 12.44 -3.29
C ARG A 24 14.82 11.29 -3.07
N GLN A 25 13.68 11.51 -2.40
CA GLN A 25 12.68 10.47 -2.21
C GLN A 25 11.94 10.15 -3.51
N ASN A 26 11.82 11.14 -4.39
CA ASN A 26 11.11 11.04 -5.67
C ASN A 26 12.03 10.70 -6.86
N ASP A 27 13.35 10.60 -6.68
CA ASP A 27 14.30 10.16 -7.72
C ASP A 27 13.95 8.77 -8.29
N THR A 28 13.29 7.93 -7.48
CA THR A 28 12.88 6.57 -7.85
C THR A 28 11.44 6.48 -8.31
N LEU A 29 10.74 7.61 -8.48
CA LEU A 29 9.31 7.67 -8.76
C LEU A 29 8.92 6.85 -10.00
N TRP A 30 9.69 6.97 -11.10
CA TRP A 30 9.43 6.19 -12.31
C TRP A 30 9.47 4.67 -12.05
N SER A 31 10.52 4.20 -11.36
CA SER A 31 10.62 2.79 -10.99
C SER A 31 9.44 2.36 -10.12
N GLN A 32 9.06 3.16 -9.13
CA GLN A 32 7.91 2.88 -8.26
C GLN A 32 6.61 2.76 -9.06
N ILE A 33 6.36 3.66 -10.01
CA ILE A 33 5.19 3.61 -10.89
C ILE A 33 5.17 2.32 -11.72
N THR A 34 6.31 1.93 -12.28
CA THR A 34 6.39 0.68 -13.04
C THR A 34 6.12 -0.55 -12.17
N THR A 35 6.56 -0.53 -10.91
CA THR A 35 6.22 -1.56 -9.91
C THR A 35 4.74 -1.56 -9.56
N VAL A 36 4.10 -0.40 -9.41
CA VAL A 36 2.65 -0.30 -9.19
C VAL A 36 1.87 -0.95 -10.34
N ILE A 37 2.23 -0.62 -11.58
CA ILE A 37 1.59 -1.14 -12.79
C ILE A 37 1.70 -2.66 -12.87
N GLN A 38 2.87 -3.21 -12.52
CA GLN A 38 3.08 -4.65 -12.43
C GLN A 38 2.26 -5.30 -11.31
N ASN A 39 2.26 -4.73 -10.11
CA ASN A 39 1.52 -5.26 -8.96
C ASN A 39 0.00 -5.26 -9.19
N GLU A 40 -0.51 -4.22 -9.86
CA GLU A 40 -1.92 -4.09 -10.23
C GLU A 40 -2.25 -4.86 -11.53
N SER A 41 -1.28 -5.58 -12.12
CA SER A 41 -1.42 -6.36 -13.36
C SER A 41 -2.03 -5.56 -14.52
N LEU A 42 -1.65 -4.29 -14.64
CA LEU A 42 -2.15 -3.42 -15.70
C LEU A 42 -1.43 -3.76 -17.02
N PRO A 43 -2.16 -4.00 -18.12
CA PRO A 43 -1.56 -4.38 -19.39
C PRO A 43 -0.78 -3.21 -20.00
N ILE A 44 0.39 -3.51 -20.56
CA ILE A 44 1.31 -2.54 -21.16
C ILE A 44 1.40 -2.83 -22.65
N ALA A 45 1.13 -1.84 -23.48
CA ALA A 45 1.28 -1.91 -24.93
C ALA A 45 2.67 -1.47 -25.39
N ASP A 46 3.25 -0.46 -24.73
CA ASP A 46 4.61 0.04 -25.00
C ASP A 46 5.23 0.61 -23.74
N ARG A 47 6.56 0.51 -23.58
CA ARG A 47 7.30 1.03 -22.42
C ARG A 47 8.66 1.55 -22.84
N GLN A 48 8.96 2.78 -22.44
CA GLN A 48 10.22 3.46 -22.72
C GLN A 48 10.81 4.03 -21.42
N ASP A 49 11.61 3.23 -20.71
CA ASP A 49 12.18 3.63 -19.42
C ASP A 49 13.13 4.82 -19.51
N ALA A 50 13.90 4.94 -20.59
CA ALA A 50 14.81 6.07 -20.83
C ALA A 50 14.07 7.41 -20.88
N ASN A 51 12.84 7.41 -21.39
CA ASN A 51 11.98 8.58 -21.51
C ASN A 51 10.96 8.68 -20.36
N GLN A 52 11.03 7.77 -19.38
CA GLN A 52 10.08 7.65 -18.27
C GLN A 52 8.61 7.73 -18.73
N THR A 53 8.27 6.99 -19.78
CA THR A 53 6.92 6.92 -20.35
C THR A 53 6.54 5.49 -20.68
N LEU A 54 5.24 5.18 -20.52
CA LEU A 54 4.66 3.92 -20.95
C LEU A 54 3.23 4.16 -21.45
N THR A 55 2.80 3.30 -22.36
CA THR A 55 1.45 3.26 -22.89
C THR A 55 0.80 1.96 -22.46
N THR A 56 -0.37 2.06 -21.83
CA THR A 56 -1.15 0.89 -21.44
C THR A 56 -1.85 0.28 -22.66
N ASP A 57 -2.24 -0.97 -22.53
CA ASP A 57 -3.37 -1.48 -23.33
C ASP A 57 -4.70 -1.02 -22.70
N TRP A 58 -5.83 -1.48 -23.23
CA TRP A 58 -7.14 -1.21 -22.69
C TRP A 58 -7.32 -1.80 -21.29
N ILE A 59 -7.55 -0.93 -20.31
CA ILE A 59 -7.81 -1.27 -18.91
C ILE A 59 -9.31 -1.21 -18.68
N LYS A 60 -9.92 -2.34 -18.31
CA LYS A 60 -11.34 -2.40 -17.95
C LYS A 60 -11.56 -1.90 -16.51
N TRP A 61 -12.52 -1.00 -16.35
CA TRP A 61 -12.95 -0.47 -15.07
C TRP A 61 -14.21 -1.20 -14.62
N ASN A 62 -14.06 -2.11 -13.66
CA ASN A 62 -15.19 -2.82 -13.09
C ASN A 62 -15.79 -2.00 -11.96
N ARG A 63 -16.99 -1.48 -12.19
CA ARG A 63 -17.80 -0.75 -11.23
C ARG A 63 -19.04 -1.57 -10.89
N ALA A 64 -19.38 -1.65 -9.60
CA ALA A 64 -20.51 -2.45 -9.13
C ALA A 64 -21.87 -1.83 -9.50
N ASP A 65 -21.89 -0.54 -9.83
CA ASP A 65 -23.03 0.28 -10.20
C ASP A 65 -23.22 0.42 -11.72
N GLU A 66 -22.36 -0.19 -12.54
CA GLU A 66 -22.43 -0.08 -14.00
C GLU A 66 -22.69 -1.45 -14.66
N ASP A 67 -23.75 -1.54 -15.47
CA ASP A 67 -24.08 -2.75 -16.24
C ASP A 67 -23.02 -3.08 -17.30
N VAL A 68 -22.31 -2.05 -17.79
CA VAL A 68 -21.29 -2.19 -18.84
C VAL A 68 -20.04 -1.42 -18.47
N PRO A 69 -18.90 -2.12 -18.24
CA PRO A 69 -17.66 -1.46 -17.84
C PRO A 69 -17.08 -0.62 -18.96
N PHE A 70 -16.54 0.54 -18.59
CA PHE A 70 -15.68 1.31 -19.47
C PHE A 70 -14.30 0.66 -19.57
N ALA A 71 -13.65 0.84 -20.71
CA ALA A 71 -12.24 0.52 -20.89
C ALA A 71 -11.48 1.76 -21.30
N GLY A 72 -10.41 2.09 -20.57
CA GLY A 72 -9.56 3.24 -20.84
C GLY A 72 -8.17 2.82 -21.30
N ARG A 73 -7.59 3.58 -22.22
CA ARG A 73 -6.19 3.45 -22.63
C ARG A 73 -5.44 4.72 -22.28
N TYR A 74 -4.26 4.59 -21.70
CA TYR A 74 -3.55 5.73 -21.10
C TYR A 74 -2.08 5.75 -21.48
N GLN A 75 -1.54 6.96 -21.58
CA GLN A 75 -0.10 7.20 -21.52
C GLN A 75 0.24 7.71 -20.12
N ILE A 76 1.21 7.07 -19.48
CA ILE A 76 1.69 7.43 -18.15
C ILE A 76 3.14 7.87 -18.29
N SER A 77 3.48 9.02 -17.73
CA SER A 77 4.86 9.52 -17.76
C SER A 77 5.23 10.24 -16.48
N VAL A 78 6.53 10.27 -16.18
CA VAL A 78 7.10 11.12 -15.14
C VAL A 78 7.94 12.19 -15.83
N GLN A 79 7.66 13.45 -15.54
CA GLN A 79 8.28 14.60 -16.21
C GLN A 79 8.80 15.59 -15.18
N GLN A 80 9.98 16.16 -15.41
CA GLN A 80 10.47 17.28 -14.61
C GLN A 80 9.85 18.60 -15.11
N GLN A 81 9.27 19.36 -14.19
CA GLN A 81 8.69 20.68 -14.44
C GLN A 81 9.31 21.69 -13.47
N GLY A 82 10.41 22.32 -13.89
CA GLY A 82 11.19 23.21 -13.03
C GLY A 82 11.72 22.47 -11.81
N ASN A 83 11.30 22.92 -10.62
CA ASN A 83 11.67 22.31 -9.33
C ASN A 83 10.69 21.21 -8.86
N GLN A 84 9.72 20.83 -9.69
CA GLN A 84 8.75 19.79 -9.40
C GLN A 84 8.92 18.60 -10.34
N LEU A 85 8.49 17.43 -9.88
CA LEU A 85 8.25 16.25 -10.68
C LEU A 85 6.73 16.11 -10.89
N ALA A 86 6.32 15.78 -12.10
CA ALA A 86 4.94 15.56 -12.46
C ALA A 86 4.74 14.12 -12.90
N LEU A 87 3.93 13.35 -12.16
CA LEU A 87 3.34 12.13 -12.68
C LEU A 87 2.13 12.53 -13.53
N VAL A 88 2.18 12.23 -14.82
CA VAL A 88 1.18 12.61 -15.80
C VAL A 88 0.48 11.37 -16.33
N VAL A 89 -0.85 11.36 -16.24
CA VAL A 89 -1.72 10.39 -16.92
C VAL A 89 -2.48 11.13 -18.00
N LYS A 90 -2.30 10.70 -19.25
CA LYS A 90 -3.01 11.20 -20.42
C LYS A 90 -3.92 10.12 -20.97
N SER A 91 -5.19 10.43 -21.20
CA SER A 91 -6.11 9.53 -21.89
C SER A 91 -5.76 9.46 -23.38
N LEU A 92 -5.60 8.25 -23.90
CA LEU A 92 -5.45 7.96 -25.34
C LEU A 92 -6.78 7.51 -25.95
N GLY A 93 -7.73 7.10 -25.11
CA GLY A 93 -9.05 6.68 -25.52
C GLY A 93 -9.86 6.14 -24.35
N LEU A 94 -11.17 6.30 -24.45
CA LEU A 94 -12.14 5.68 -23.56
C LEU A 94 -13.18 5.00 -24.45
N GLN A 95 -13.50 3.75 -24.14
CA GLN A 95 -14.51 2.99 -24.87
C GLN A 95 -15.51 2.32 -23.91
N GLN A 96 -16.74 2.17 -24.36
CA GLN A 96 -17.78 1.40 -23.70
C GLN A 96 -18.47 0.55 -24.77
N GLN A 97 -18.59 -0.76 -24.54
CA GLN A 97 -19.07 -1.71 -25.58
C GLN A 97 -18.33 -1.54 -26.93
N GLU A 98 -17.00 -1.35 -26.89
CA GLU A 98 -16.15 -1.14 -28.08
C GLU A 98 -16.47 0.14 -28.89
N LYS A 99 -17.33 1.01 -28.36
CA LYS A 99 -17.61 2.34 -28.93
C LYS A 99 -16.81 3.39 -28.19
N MET A 100 -16.16 4.27 -28.95
CA MET A 100 -15.43 5.39 -28.39
C MET A 100 -16.37 6.37 -27.68
N VAL A 101 -15.99 6.75 -26.47
CA VAL A 101 -16.67 7.73 -25.64
C VAL A 101 -15.99 9.08 -25.82
N THR A 102 -16.76 10.10 -26.20
CA THR A 102 -16.27 11.47 -26.44
C THR A 102 -16.66 12.45 -25.33
N SER A 103 -17.41 12.00 -24.32
CA SER A 103 -17.82 12.82 -23.18
C SER A 103 -16.61 13.23 -22.36
N ASN A 104 -16.32 14.54 -22.31
CA ASN A 104 -15.22 15.07 -21.51
C ASN A 104 -15.36 14.76 -20.01
N ILE A 105 -16.59 14.63 -19.50
CA ILE A 105 -16.85 14.29 -18.10
C ILE A 105 -16.39 12.86 -17.81
N GLU A 106 -16.75 11.92 -18.69
CA GLU A 106 -16.35 10.51 -18.56
C GLU A 106 -14.84 10.33 -18.72
N ILE A 107 -14.26 10.97 -19.73
CA ILE A 107 -12.81 10.94 -19.95
C ILE A 107 -12.09 11.49 -18.70
N GLN A 108 -12.52 12.63 -18.17
CA GLN A 108 -11.93 13.21 -16.97
C GLN A 108 -12.09 12.29 -15.75
N HIS A 109 -13.27 11.69 -15.57
CA HIS A 109 -13.53 10.75 -14.48
C HIS A 109 -12.55 9.57 -14.50
N TYR A 110 -12.47 8.87 -15.64
CA TYR A 110 -11.64 7.69 -15.79
C TYR A 110 -10.13 7.99 -15.82
N ASN A 111 -9.76 9.20 -16.21
CA ASN A 111 -8.38 9.66 -16.13
C ASN A 111 -7.95 9.95 -14.68
N ARG A 112 -8.85 10.55 -13.88
CA ARG A 112 -8.64 10.72 -12.43
C ARG A 112 -8.65 9.38 -11.71
N ALA A 113 -9.51 8.44 -12.11
CA ALA A 113 -9.52 7.08 -11.56
C ALA A 113 -8.17 6.39 -11.76
N MET A 114 -7.58 6.52 -12.95
CA MET A 114 -6.25 6.00 -13.25
C MET A 114 -5.16 6.66 -12.39
N LEU A 115 -5.15 7.99 -12.27
CA LEU A 115 -4.20 8.69 -11.41
C LEU A 115 -4.33 8.24 -9.94
N ASN A 116 -5.56 8.12 -9.43
CA ASN A 116 -5.82 7.67 -8.06
C ASN A 116 -5.31 6.24 -7.83
N LYS A 117 -5.54 5.31 -8.77
CA LYS A 117 -5.01 3.94 -8.68
C LYS A 117 -3.49 3.92 -8.57
N LEU A 118 -2.79 4.79 -9.31
CA LEU A 118 -1.33 4.92 -9.20
C LEU A 118 -0.91 5.48 -7.85
N ILE A 119 -1.59 6.52 -7.34
CA ILE A 119 -1.32 7.11 -6.02
C ILE A 119 -1.50 6.05 -4.91
N GLU A 120 -2.59 5.30 -4.93
CA GLU A 120 -2.83 4.22 -3.97
C GLU A 120 -1.75 3.13 -4.02
N GLY A 121 -1.27 2.80 -5.22
CA GLY A 121 -0.14 1.89 -5.39
C GLY A 121 1.16 2.43 -4.80
N LEU A 122 1.46 3.71 -5.01
CA LEU A 122 2.64 4.36 -4.43
C LEU A 122 2.56 4.36 -2.89
N ASP A 123 1.40 4.69 -2.32
CA ASP A 123 1.17 4.66 -0.88
C ASP A 123 1.41 3.26 -0.29
N LYS A 124 0.97 2.20 -1.00
CA LYS A 124 1.24 0.80 -0.62
C LYS A 124 2.74 0.50 -0.64
N ILE A 125 3.46 0.91 -1.68
CA ILE A 125 4.93 0.73 -1.77
C ILE A 125 5.62 1.42 -0.61
N HIS A 126 5.32 2.70 -0.36
CA HIS A 126 5.94 3.46 0.74
C HIS A 126 5.62 2.86 2.11
N SER A 127 4.38 2.42 2.33
CA SER A 127 3.98 1.74 3.56
C SER A 127 4.76 0.44 3.76
N ASN A 128 4.92 -0.37 2.71
CA ASN A 128 5.66 -1.62 2.76
C ASN A 128 7.16 -1.40 2.96
N SER A 129 7.78 -0.44 2.27
CA SER A 129 9.18 -0.09 2.44
C SER A 129 9.47 0.44 3.84
N ASN A 130 8.59 1.28 4.40
CA ASN A 130 8.72 1.75 5.78
C ASN A 130 8.61 0.58 6.78
N ASN A 131 7.70 -0.36 6.55
CA ASN A 131 7.58 -1.55 7.39
C ASN A 131 8.81 -2.47 7.26
N ALA A 132 9.35 -2.65 6.06
CA ALA A 132 10.55 -3.47 5.79
C ALA A 132 11.81 -2.83 6.39
N GLN A 133 12.06 -1.53 6.15
CA GLN A 133 13.20 -0.82 6.72
C GLN A 133 13.17 -0.79 8.25
N ASN A 134 11.99 -0.65 8.85
CA ASN A 134 11.85 -0.77 10.30
C ASN A 134 12.01 -2.22 10.77
N THR A 135 11.60 -3.21 9.96
CA THR A 135 11.81 -4.64 10.24
C THR A 135 13.31 -5.00 10.20
N ASP A 136 14.08 -4.41 9.29
CA ASP A 136 15.51 -4.68 9.12
C ASP A 136 16.38 -3.90 10.14
N LYS A 137 15.98 -2.67 10.49
CA LYS A 137 16.65 -1.87 11.55
C LYS A 137 16.36 -2.36 12.96
N ILE A 138 15.25 -3.07 13.15
CA ILE A 138 14.90 -3.67 14.43
C ILE A 138 15.33 -5.13 14.39
N GLY A 139 16.49 -5.40 14.99
CA GLY A 139 16.97 -6.75 15.28
C GLY A 139 16.01 -7.51 16.23
N ARG A 140 16.55 -8.25 17.22
CA ARG A 140 15.70 -8.91 18.22
C ARG A 140 14.84 -7.85 18.93
N LEU A 141 13.52 -8.04 18.93
CA LEU A 141 12.60 -7.23 19.70
C LEU A 141 12.81 -7.54 21.18
N GLU A 142 13.21 -6.54 21.97
CA GLU A 142 13.31 -6.68 23.42
C GLU A 142 11.92 -6.59 24.05
N VAL A 143 11.61 -7.57 24.91
CA VAL A 143 10.39 -7.63 25.71
C VAL A 143 10.78 -7.47 27.17
N GLN A 144 10.14 -6.53 27.86
CA GLN A 144 10.40 -6.23 29.27
C GLN A 144 9.11 -6.41 30.08
N ALA A 145 9.21 -7.06 31.24
CA ALA A 145 8.11 -7.08 32.20
C ALA A 145 8.04 -5.72 32.92
N ALA A 146 6.84 -5.16 33.00
CA ALA A 146 6.56 -3.92 33.68
C ALA A 146 5.26 -4.06 34.49
N ARG A 147 4.97 -3.04 35.30
CA ARG A 147 3.66 -2.86 35.92
C ARG A 147 3.03 -1.58 35.39
N ASP A 148 1.71 -1.54 35.30
CA ASP A 148 0.99 -0.30 35.04
C ASP A 148 0.82 0.54 36.30
N ASP A 149 0.22 1.72 36.15
CA ASP A 149 -0.03 2.65 37.25
C ASP A 149 -1.01 2.06 38.29
N SER A 150 -1.71 0.97 37.95
CA SER A 150 -2.57 0.17 38.83
C SER A 150 -1.90 -1.11 39.35
N ALA A 151 -0.58 -1.24 39.19
CA ALA A 151 0.23 -2.38 39.59
C ALA A 151 -0.06 -3.72 38.86
N LEU A 152 -0.85 -3.71 37.77
CA LEU A 152 -1.11 -4.90 36.96
C LEU A 152 0.11 -5.22 36.08
N PRO A 153 0.45 -6.51 35.91
CA PRO A 153 1.58 -6.93 35.08
C PRO A 153 1.32 -6.63 33.60
N ARG A 154 2.31 -6.03 32.93
CA ARG A 154 2.30 -5.78 31.47
C ARG A 154 3.64 -6.20 30.85
N LEU A 155 3.60 -6.53 29.56
CA LEU A 155 4.78 -6.71 28.74
C LEU A 155 4.96 -5.47 27.85
N ILE A 156 6.17 -4.91 27.85
CA ILE A 156 6.55 -3.78 27.00
C ILE A 156 7.47 -4.31 25.91
N VAL A 157 7.05 -4.15 24.64
CA VAL A 157 7.88 -4.43 23.47
C VAL A 157 8.47 -3.12 22.97
N ARG A 158 9.80 -3.00 22.96
CA ARG A 158 10.49 -1.78 22.51
C ARG A 158 10.57 -1.71 20.99
N ALA A 159 9.48 -1.30 20.33
CA ALA A 159 9.43 -1.05 18.89
C ALA A 159 8.28 -0.11 18.50
N PRO A 160 8.33 0.50 17.30
CA PRO A 160 7.21 1.27 16.76
C PRO A 160 5.93 0.44 16.68
N TYR A 161 4.79 1.05 16.99
CA TYR A 161 3.48 0.40 17.02
C TYR A 161 3.18 -0.42 15.75
N ALA A 162 3.47 0.12 14.57
CA ALA A 162 3.21 -0.56 13.29
C ALA A 162 3.97 -1.90 13.19
N ILE A 163 5.17 -1.98 13.74
CA ILE A 163 6.02 -3.18 13.72
C ILE A 163 5.52 -4.22 14.70
N VAL A 164 5.20 -3.79 15.93
CA VAL A 164 4.60 -4.69 16.93
C VAL A 164 3.28 -5.23 16.36
N TRP A 165 2.43 -4.36 15.82
CA TRP A 165 1.18 -4.75 15.19
C TRP A 165 1.39 -5.79 14.09
N GLN A 166 2.36 -5.60 13.18
CA GLN A 166 2.61 -6.54 12.10
C GLN A 166 3.17 -7.90 12.59
N ARG A 167 4.09 -7.90 13.55
CA ARG A 167 4.80 -9.09 14.01
C ARG A 167 4.09 -9.87 15.12
N LEU A 168 3.13 -9.27 15.80
CA LEU A 168 2.46 -9.87 16.94
C LEU A 168 1.68 -11.15 16.59
N PRO A 169 0.86 -11.23 15.52
CA PRO A 169 0.13 -12.46 15.18
C PRO A 169 1.02 -13.71 14.97
N PRO A 170 2.08 -13.69 14.13
CA PRO A 170 2.93 -14.86 13.98
C PRO A 170 3.73 -15.19 15.25
N ALA A 171 4.00 -14.22 16.12
CA ALA A 171 4.63 -14.48 17.42
C ALA A 171 3.66 -15.17 18.39
N LEU A 172 2.40 -14.73 18.43
CA LEU A 172 1.33 -15.34 19.24
C LEU A 172 1.03 -16.78 18.81
N ALA A 173 1.04 -17.06 17.51
CA ALA A 173 0.83 -18.41 16.99
C ALA A 173 1.86 -19.43 17.52
N LYS A 174 3.11 -19.00 17.75
CA LYS A 174 4.16 -19.87 18.30
C LYS A 174 3.89 -20.34 19.73
N ILE A 175 3.10 -19.58 20.49
CA ILE A 175 2.73 -19.89 21.87
C ILE A 175 1.27 -20.37 21.98
N GLY A 176 0.71 -20.88 20.87
CA GLY A 176 -0.64 -21.44 20.86
C GLY A 176 -1.78 -20.42 20.89
N MET A 177 -1.49 -19.13 20.64
CA MET A 177 -2.52 -18.09 20.56
C MET A 177 -2.89 -17.80 19.11
N THR A 178 -4.10 -18.19 18.71
CA THR A 178 -4.64 -17.92 17.37
C THR A 178 -5.41 -16.61 17.38
N VAL A 179 -5.03 -15.67 16.53
CA VAL A 179 -5.73 -14.37 16.42
C VAL A 179 -7.08 -14.53 15.71
N THR A 180 -8.16 -14.11 16.35
CA THR A 180 -9.53 -14.19 15.82
C THR A 180 -10.07 -12.84 15.36
N LYS A 181 -9.65 -11.73 15.99
CA LYS A 181 -10.05 -10.38 15.60
C LYS A 181 -8.92 -9.39 15.85
N ARG A 182 -8.84 -8.35 15.00
CA ARG A 182 -7.86 -7.28 15.08
C ARG A 182 -8.50 -5.93 14.81
N ASP A 183 -8.29 -4.97 15.70
CA ASP A 183 -8.65 -3.57 15.52
C ASP A 183 -7.40 -2.69 15.71
N ARG A 184 -6.86 -2.19 14.59
CA ARG A 184 -5.65 -1.38 14.58
C ARG A 184 -5.87 0.02 15.16
N GLN A 185 -7.08 0.58 15.04
CA GLN A 185 -7.35 1.93 15.52
C GLN A 185 -7.43 1.96 17.04
N GLN A 186 -8.01 0.92 17.64
CA GLN A 186 -8.11 0.77 19.09
C GLN A 186 -6.91 0.05 19.71
N GLY A 187 -6.08 -0.61 18.92
CA GLY A 187 -4.96 -1.42 19.42
C GLY A 187 -5.39 -2.76 20.03
N ASN A 188 -6.58 -3.25 19.69
CA ASN A 188 -7.18 -4.43 20.29
C ASN A 188 -6.96 -5.69 19.44
N ILE A 189 -6.52 -6.78 20.07
CA ILE A 189 -6.43 -8.11 19.44
C ILE A 189 -7.19 -9.09 20.33
N ALA A 190 -8.13 -9.83 19.74
CA ALA A 190 -8.72 -11.00 20.38
C ALA A 190 -8.01 -12.26 19.87
N VAL A 191 -7.74 -13.17 20.80
CA VAL A 191 -7.08 -14.45 20.54
C VAL A 191 -7.87 -15.59 21.17
N THR A 192 -7.76 -16.76 20.57
CA THR A 192 -8.13 -18.02 21.20
C THR A 192 -6.85 -18.76 21.54
N TYR A 193 -6.67 -19.09 22.83
CA TYR A 193 -5.52 -19.83 23.31
C TYR A 193 -5.79 -21.34 23.27
N HIS A 194 -4.84 -22.09 22.73
CA HIS A 194 -4.75 -23.53 22.81
C HIS A 194 -3.35 -23.89 23.33
N PRO A 195 -3.23 -24.61 24.44
CA PRO A 195 -1.92 -25.03 24.95
C PRO A 195 -1.15 -25.82 23.89
N ILE A 196 0.11 -25.43 23.68
CA ILE A 196 1.08 -26.25 22.93
C ILE A 196 1.66 -27.32 23.85
N ASN A 197 2.26 -28.36 23.26
CA ASN A 197 2.85 -29.43 24.04
C ASN A 197 4.15 -28.97 24.74
N SER A 198 4.63 -29.75 25.71
CA SER A 198 5.85 -29.42 26.45
C SER A 198 7.10 -29.38 25.56
N HIS A 199 7.16 -30.18 24.50
CA HIS A 199 8.27 -30.17 23.56
C HIS A 199 8.38 -28.85 22.79
N ASP A 200 7.25 -28.26 22.40
CA ASP A 200 7.18 -26.97 21.71
C ASP A 200 7.56 -25.82 22.66
N TRP A 201 7.21 -25.91 23.95
CA TRP A 201 7.69 -24.97 24.97
C TRP A 201 9.21 -25.04 25.16
N ASP A 202 9.78 -26.25 25.23
CA ASP A 202 11.22 -26.46 25.35
C ASP A 202 11.96 -25.92 24.11
N ALA A 203 11.40 -26.10 22.91
CA ALA A 203 11.95 -25.56 21.67
C ALA A 203 11.97 -24.01 21.65
N LEU A 204 11.08 -23.36 22.40
CA LEU A 204 11.08 -21.91 22.61
C LEU A 204 12.04 -21.46 23.72
N GLY A 205 12.62 -22.40 24.48
CA GLY A 205 13.46 -22.10 25.64
C GLY A 205 12.67 -21.48 26.80
N ALA A 206 11.38 -21.79 26.90
CA ALA A 206 10.47 -21.25 27.91
C ALA A 206 9.70 -22.37 28.63
N GLN A 207 9.22 -22.10 29.84
CA GLN A 207 8.37 -23.04 30.57
C GLN A 207 6.89 -22.78 30.29
N ASP A 208 6.09 -23.84 30.30
CA ASP A 208 4.63 -23.74 30.17
C ASP A 208 4.06 -22.84 31.28
N PRO A 209 3.37 -21.73 30.92
CA PRO A 209 2.78 -20.80 31.88
C PRO A 209 1.53 -21.35 32.58
N LYS A 210 1.03 -22.54 32.21
CA LYS A 210 -0.15 -23.20 32.79
C LYS A 210 -1.39 -22.31 32.79
N LEU A 211 -1.57 -21.56 31.70
CA LEU A 211 -2.75 -20.72 31.48
C LEU A 211 -3.99 -21.62 31.33
N LYS A 212 -5.07 -21.26 32.02
CA LYS A 212 -6.37 -21.95 31.97
C LYS A 212 -7.34 -21.22 31.05
#